data_AF-A0A494YVG2-F1
#
_entry.id   AF-A0A494YVG2-F1
#
_cell.length_a   1.000
_cell.length_b   1.000
_cell.length_c   1.000
_cell.angle_alpha   90.00
_cell.angle_beta   90.00
_cell.angle_gamma   90.00
#
_symmetry.space_group_name_H-M   'P 1'
#
loop_
_entity.id
_entity.type
_entity.pdbx_description
1 polymer ?
#
loop_
_entity_poly.entity_id
_entity_poly.type
_entity_poly.pdbx_seq_one_letter_code
_entity_poly.pdbx_strand_id
1 'polypeptide(L)' 'MSEKEELLLQAVKTQHAILKLLENTMHETYKFQKGLPREEQNSELMNVAERARTIIAKKPRLKEMYRELEEEYGVELD' A
#
# COMPACT_ATOMS: atom_id res chain seq x y z
N MET A 1 19.63 0.32 -19.33
CA MET A 1 19.88 0.50 -17.89
C MET A 1 21.10 -0.31 -17.51
N SER A 2 21.81 0.10 -16.48
CA SER A 2 22.79 -0.75 -15.79
C SER A 2 22.08 -1.82 -14.94
N GLU A 3 22.74 -2.95 -14.68
CA GLU A 3 22.23 -4.01 -13.80
C GLU A 3 21.78 -3.47 -12.42
N LYS A 4 22.52 -2.48 -11.89
CA LYS A 4 22.16 -1.79 -10.65
C LYS A 4 20.80 -1.09 -10.74
N GLU A 5 20.53 -0.40 -11.84
CA GLU A 5 19.26 0.32 -12.05
C GLU A 5 18.08 -0.65 -12.18
N GLU A 6 18.28 -1.79 -12.85
CA GLU A 6 17.28 -2.85 -12.97
C GLU A 6 16.92 -3.46 -11.62
N LEU A 7 17.92 -3.76 -10.78
CA LEU A 7 17.72 -4.27 -9.43
C LEU A 7 16.98 -3.27 -8.53
N LEU A 8 17.36 -1.98 -8.62
CA LEU A 8 16.68 -0.91 -7.87
C LEU A 8 15.21 -0.78 -8.32
N LEU A 9 14.96 -0.85 -9.63
CA LEU A 9 13.62 -0.80 -10.17
C LEU A 9 12.78 -1.99 -9.69
N GLN A 10 13.33 -3.20 -9.73
CA GLN A 10 12.64 -4.40 -9.24
C GLN A 10 12.31 -4.30 -7.74
N ALA A 11 13.24 -3.75 -6.94
CA ALA A 11 13.01 -3.52 -5.51
C ALA A 11 11.86 -2.52 -5.29
N VAL A 12 11.81 -1.44 -6.06
CA VAL A 12 10.74 -0.43 -5.99
C VAL A 12 9.39 -1.03 -6.39
N LYS A 13 9.31 -1.78 -7.49
CA LYS A 13 8.09 -2.49 -7.91
C LYS A 13 7.60 -3.45 -6.83
N THR A 14 8.51 -4.22 -6.24
CA THR A 14 8.18 -5.16 -5.17
C THR A 14 7.64 -4.44 -3.93
N GLN A 15 8.27 -3.33 -3.54
CA GLN A 15 7.79 -2.52 -2.41
C GLN A 15 6.40 -1.92 -2.68
N HIS A 16 6.16 -1.44 -3.91
CA HIS A 16 4.84 -0.94 -4.33
C HIS A 16 3.76 -2.04 -4.20
N ALA A 17 4.03 -3.21 -4.77
CA ALA A 17 3.11 -4.35 -4.71
C ALA A 17 2.80 -4.80 -3.27
N ILE A 18 3.81 -4.84 -2.38
CA ILE A 18 3.63 -5.17 -0.96
C ILE A 18 2.74 -4.13 -0.26
N LEU A 19 2.96 -2.84 -0.52
CA LEU A 19 2.14 -1.77 0.07
C LEU A 19 0.69 -1.85 -0.39
N LYS A 20 0.46 -2.11 -1.67
CA LYS A 20 -0.87 -2.30 -2.27
C LYS A 20 -1.60 -3.51 -1.67
N LEU A 21 -0.89 -4.64 -1.52
CA LEU A 21 -1.43 -5.84 -0.87
C LEU A 21 -1.78 -5.57 0.61
N LEU A 22 -0.93 -4.84 1.32
CA LEU A 22 -1.16 -4.50 2.72
C LEU A 22 -2.37 -3.56 2.86
N GLU A 23 -2.49 -2.55 2.00
CA GLU A 23 -3.64 -1.64 1.98
C GLU A 23 -4.95 -2.40 1.76
N ASN A 24 -4.99 -3.29 0.76
CA ASN A 24 -6.15 -4.10 0.45
C ASN A 24 -6.51 -5.03 1.60
N THR A 25 -5.54 -5.77 2.14
CA THR A 25 -5.74 -6.67 3.29
C THR A 25 -6.32 -5.92 4.49
N MET A 26 -5.80 -4.74 4.81
CA MET A 26 -6.33 -3.92 5.91
C MET A 26 -7.74 -3.39 5.60
N HIS A 27 -8.02 -3.04 4.35
CA HIS A 27 -9.35 -2.59 3.93
C HIS A 27 -10.40 -3.69 4.06
N GLU A 28 -10.07 -4.90 3.62
CA GLU A 28 -10.92 -6.09 3.73
C GLU A 28 -11.13 -6.48 5.19
N THR A 29 -10.07 -6.46 6.00
CA THR A 29 -10.15 -6.72 7.45
C THR A 29 -11.13 -5.75 8.12
N TYR A 30 -11.00 -4.46 7.83
CA TYR A 30 -11.90 -3.44 8.36
C TYR A 30 -13.35 -3.66 7.92
N LYS A 31 -13.57 -3.94 6.62
CA LYS A 31 -14.91 -4.22 6.06
C LYS A 31 -15.54 -5.45 6.69
N PHE A 32 -14.77 -6.53 6.82
CA PHE A 32 -15.21 -7.76 7.45
C PHE A 32 -15.67 -7.50 8.88
N GLN A 33 -14.83 -6.85 9.70
CA GLN A 33 -15.16 -6.51 11.08
C GLN A 33 -16.39 -5.60 11.19
N LYS A 34 -16.54 -4.61 10.30
CA LYS A 34 -17.74 -3.76 10.26
C LYS A 34 -19.02 -4.52 9.89
N GLY A 35 -18.90 -5.63 9.17
CA GLY A 35 -20.03 -6.47 8.75
C GLY A 35 -20.54 -7.42 9.84
N LEU A 36 -19.75 -7.66 10.90
CA LEU A 36 -20.14 -8.52 12.02
C LEU A 36 -21.14 -7.82 12.96
N PRO A 37 -21.96 -8.58 13.71
CA PRO A 37 -22.73 -8.04 14.84
C PRO A 37 -21.81 -7.26 15.79
N ARG A 38 -22.31 -6.16 16.38
CA ARG A 38 -21.50 -5.24 17.21
C ARG A 38 -20.70 -5.93 18.30
N GLU A 39 -21.24 -7.00 18.85
CA GLU A 39 -20.73 -7.75 19.99
C GLU A 39 -19.57 -8.68 19.60
N GLU A 40 -19.46 -8.98 18.30
CA GLU A 40 -18.41 -9.79 17.69
C GLU A 40 -17.32 -8.93 17.02
N GLN A 41 -17.50 -7.60 16.96
CA GLN A 41 -16.51 -6.70 16.36
C GLN A 41 -15.28 -6.55 17.24
N ASN A 42 -14.11 -6.75 16.65
CA ASN A 42 -12.84 -6.44 17.28
C ASN A 42 -12.44 -4.99 16.96
N SER A 43 -12.77 -4.08 17.88
CA SER A 43 -12.49 -2.64 17.75
C SER A 43 -10.99 -2.32 17.66
N GLU A 44 -10.14 -3.09 18.33
CA GLU A 44 -8.68 -2.92 18.26
C GLU A 44 -8.15 -3.25 16.85
N LEU A 45 -8.60 -4.38 16.29
CA LEU A 45 -8.23 -4.78 14.94
C LEU A 45 -8.69 -3.76 13.90
N MET A 46 -9.91 -3.23 14.05
CA MET A 46 -10.44 -2.18 13.18
C MET A 46 -9.61 -0.91 13.25
N ASN A 47 -9.24 -0.48 14.46
CA ASN A 47 -8.40 0.70 14.67
C ASN A 47 -7.01 0.52 14.06
N VAL A 48 -6.40 -0.67 14.22
CA VAL A 48 -5.11 -0.98 13.60
C VAL A 48 -5.22 -0.95 12.07
N ALA A 49 -6.23 -1.59 11.51
CA ALA A 49 -6.46 -1.61 10.07
C ALA A 49 -6.66 -0.21 9.48
N GLU A 50 -7.45 0.64 10.15
CA GLU A 50 -7.67 2.03 9.74
C GLU A 50 -6.41 2.89 9.84
N ARG A 51 -5.64 2.76 10.94
CA ARG A 51 -4.37 3.48 11.11
C ARG A 51 -3.33 3.04 10.08
N ALA A 52 -3.23 1.74 9.81
CA ALA A 52 -2.31 1.20 8.80
C ALA A 52 -2.64 1.75 7.40
N ARG A 53 -3.92 1.70 6.99
CA ARG A 53 -4.37 2.31 5.72
C ARG A 53 -4.06 3.80 5.66
N THR A 54 -4.27 4.51 6.76
CA THR A 54 -3.94 5.93 6.85
C THR A 54 -2.46 6.18 6.65
N ILE A 55 -1.57 5.39 7.27
CA ILE A 55 -0.12 5.52 7.11
C ILE A 55 0.31 5.23 5.67
N ILE A 56 -0.24 4.19 5.04
CA ILE A 56 0.06 3.83 3.64
C ILE A 56 -0.44 4.93 2.70
N ALA A 57 -1.67 5.40 2.89
CA ALA A 57 -2.26 6.46 2.08
C ALA A 57 -1.56 7.81 2.24
N LYS A 58 -1.05 8.12 3.45
CA LYS A 58 -0.33 9.37 3.80
C LYS A 58 1.16 9.35 3.47
N LYS A 59 1.61 8.57 2.47
CA LYS A 59 2.95 8.74 1.89
C LYS A 59 2.88 9.56 0.58
N PRO A 60 2.55 10.87 0.63
CA PRO A 60 2.43 11.68 -0.58
C PRO A 60 3.74 11.72 -1.36
N ARG A 61 4.89 11.84 -0.66
CA ARG A 61 6.21 11.78 -1.29
C ARG A 61 6.50 10.48 -2.03
N LEU A 62 5.97 9.35 -1.55
CA LEU A 62 6.15 8.06 -2.23
C LEU A 62 5.29 7.99 -3.50
N LYS A 63 4.07 8.51 -3.44
CA LYS A 63 3.18 8.63 -4.61
C LYS A 63 3.71 9.63 -5.63
N GLU A 64 4.35 10.70 -5.19
CA GLU A 64 5.05 11.66 -6.07
C GLU A 64 6.23 10.99 -6.75
N MET A 65 7.11 10.32 -6.01
CA MET A 65 8.23 9.57 -6.61
C MET A 65 7.77 8.50 -7.60
N TYR A 66 6.70 7.76 -7.31
CA TYR A 66 6.15 6.78 -8.25
C TYR A 66 5.62 7.44 -9.52
N ARG A 67 4.95 8.58 -9.37
CA ARG A 67 4.44 9.34 -10.51
C ARG A 67 5.55 9.94 -11.36
N GLU A 68 6.60 10.49 -10.74
CA GLU A 68 7.79 10.97 -11.45
C GLU A 68 8.48 9.83 -12.21
N LEU A 69 8.61 8.65 -11.58
CA LEU A 69 9.14 7.46 -12.25
C LEU A 69 8.30 7.04 -13.47
N GLU A 70 6.98 7.10 -13.37
CA GLU A 70 6.05 6.80 -14.48
C GLU A 70 6.09 7.87 -15.57
N GLU A 71 5.93 9.16 -15.22
CA GLU A 71 5.76 10.27 -16.15
C GLU A 71 7.08 10.72 -16.80
N GLU A 72 8.16 10.82 -16.04
CA GLU A 72 9.44 11.34 -16.54
C GLU A 72 10.35 10.23 -17.08
N TYR A 73 10.23 9.01 -16.55
CA TYR A 73 11.15 7.90 -16.83
C TYR A 73 10.48 6.69 -17.50
N GLY A 74 9.16 6.71 -17.72
CA GLY A 74 8.42 5.64 -18.41
C GLY A 74 8.41 4.31 -17.66
N VAL A 75 8.54 4.34 -16.33
CA VAL A 75 8.58 3.14 -15.49
C VAL A 75 7.17 2.68 -15.16
N GLU A 76 6.79 1.47 -15.56
CA GLU A 76 5.48 0.90 -15.20
C GLU A 76 5.51 0.24 -13.80
N LEU A 77 4.73 0.76 -12.84
CA LEU A 77 4.61 0.27 -11.47
C LEU A 77 3.21 -0.38 -11.26
N ASP A 78 2.96 -1.55 -11.86
CA ASP A 78 1.70 -2.32 -11.67
C ASP A 78 1.48 -2.87 -10.24
#